data_AF-A0A1I3J0W0-F1
#
_entry.id   AF-A0A1I3J0W0-F1
#
_cell.length_a   1.000
_cell.length_b   1.000
_cell.length_c   1.000
_cell.angle_alpha   90.00
_cell.angle_beta   90.00
_cell.angle_gamma   90.00
#
_symmetry.space_group_name_H-M   'P 1'
#
loop_
_entity.id
_entity.type
_entity.pdbx_description
1 polymer ?
#
loop_
_entity_poly.entity_id
_entity_poly.type
_entity_poly.pdbx_seq_one_letter_code
_entity_poly.pdbx_strand_id
1 'polypeptide(L)'
;MNDRKSLEKKFTDAVQEQKIPDGFIKVTDNPVDGLSSEQKVILNRKANMMFNNGNVEDARRIYITTGYSDGLTRVGDYYMNKNESLKALKAYYLAHNKRDAEPIYENLAKVISTIIKD
;
A
#
# COMPACT_ATOMS: atom_id res chain seq x y z
N MET A 1 15.29 -14.62 27.19
CA MET A 1 14.33 -15.50 26.46
C MET A 1 12.89 -15.43 26.97
N ASN A 2 12.59 -14.88 28.17
CA ASN A 2 11.23 -14.82 28.74
C ASN A 2 10.37 -13.63 28.28
N ASP A 3 10.99 -12.58 27.73
CA ASP A 3 10.31 -11.31 27.47
C ASP A 3 9.45 -11.34 26.20
N ARG A 4 9.94 -12.00 25.14
CA ARG A 4 9.22 -12.14 23.87
C ARG A 4 7.88 -12.86 24.02
N LYS A 5 7.87 -13.99 24.75
CA LYS A 5 6.63 -14.75 25.00
C LYS A 5 5.62 -13.94 25.83
N SER A 6 6.11 -13.11 26.75
CA SER A 6 5.28 -12.20 27.54
C SER A 6 4.63 -11.12 26.67
N LEU A 7 5.40 -10.53 25.74
CA LEU A 7 4.88 -9.57 24.75
C LEU A 7 3.86 -10.19 23.79
N GLU A 8 4.16 -11.37 23.24
CA GLU A 8 3.25 -12.10 22.35
C GLU A 8 1.92 -12.41 23.04
N LYS A 9 1.98 -12.83 24.31
CA LYS A 9 0.78 -13.08 25.12
C LYS A 9 -0.02 -11.79 25.35
N LYS A 10 0.62 -10.71 25.81
CA LYS A 10 -0.04 -9.41 26.04
C LYS A 10 -0.71 -8.86 24.78
N PHE A 11 -0.05 -8.99 23.63
CA PHE A 11 -0.63 -8.58 22.35
C PHE A 11 -1.86 -9.41 22.00
N THR A 12 -1.78 -10.73 22.17
CA THR A 12 -2.88 -11.65 21.87
C THR A 12 -4.09 -11.39 22.79
N ASP A 13 -3.84 -11.22 24.08
CA ASP A 13 -4.89 -10.90 25.07
C ASP A 13 -5.57 -9.56 24.73
N ALA A 14 -4.80 -8.52 24.39
CA ALA A 14 -5.34 -7.22 24.00
C ALA A 14 -6.18 -7.27 22.71
N VAL A 15 -5.78 -8.08 21.73
CA VAL A 15 -6.54 -8.29 20.48
C VAL A 15 -7.83 -9.06 20.72
N GLN A 16 -7.85 -10.01 21.65
CA GLN A 16 -9.05 -10.80 21.99
C GLN A 16 -10.06 -9.99 22.82
N GLU A 17 -9.58 -9.15 23.73
CA GLU A 17 -10.43 -8.27 24.55
C GLU A 17 -11.10 -7.17 23.72
N GLN A 18 -10.42 -6.65 22.69
CA GLN A 18 -11.05 -5.80 21.68
C GLN A 18 -11.84 -6.66 20.70
N LYS A 19 -13.08 -7.01 21.05
CA LYS A 19 -14.06 -7.62 20.12
C LYS A 19 -14.36 -6.63 18.99
N ILE A 20 -13.55 -6.66 17.93
CA ILE A 20 -13.79 -5.92 16.69
C ILE A 20 -14.90 -6.67 15.93
N PRO A 21 -16.07 -6.03 15.66
CA PRO A 21 -17.26 -6.72 15.18
C PRO A 21 -17.10 -7.58 13.90
N ASP A 22 -16.07 -7.33 13.08
CA ASP A 22 -15.84 -8.00 11.80
C ASP A 22 -14.42 -8.57 11.61
N GLY A 23 -13.62 -8.64 12.69
CA GLY A 23 -12.21 -9.06 12.61
C GLY A 23 -11.29 -8.09 11.85
N PHE A 24 -10.07 -8.53 11.51
CA PHE A 24 -9.15 -7.74 10.68
C PHE A 24 -9.47 -7.94 9.20
N ILE A 25 -9.69 -6.84 8.46
CA ILE A 25 -9.69 -6.89 7.00
C ILE A 25 -8.26 -7.21 6.56
N LYS A 26 -8.05 -8.37 5.95
CA LYS A 26 -6.76 -8.72 5.33
C LYS A 26 -6.56 -7.81 4.12
N VAL A 27 -5.77 -6.75 4.30
CA VAL A 27 -5.32 -5.90 3.20
C VAL A 27 -4.15 -6.62 2.52
N THR A 28 -4.32 -7.04 1.27
CA THR A 28 -3.24 -7.61 0.46
C THR A 28 -2.73 -6.57 -0.51
N ASP A 29 -1.41 -6.49 -0.63
CA ASP A 29 -0.76 -5.62 -1.62
C ASP A 29 -0.46 -6.36 -2.93
N ASN A 30 -0.87 -7.63 -3.03
CA ASN A 30 -0.73 -8.42 -4.23
C ASN A 30 -1.99 -8.35 -5.09
N PRO A 31 -1.84 -8.37 -6.43
CA PRO A 31 -2.95 -8.60 -7.34
C PRO A 31 -3.68 -9.90 -7.01
N VAL A 32 -4.98 -9.92 -7.30
CA VAL A 32 -5.79 -11.13 -7.12
C VAL A 32 -5.46 -12.12 -8.23
N ASP A 33 -5.02 -13.30 -7.82
CA ASP A 33 -4.84 -14.44 -8.71
C ASP A 33 -6.19 -14.91 -9.27
N GLY A 34 -6.23 -15.25 -10.56
CA GLY A 34 -7.43 -15.78 -11.22
C GLY A 34 -8.32 -14.76 -11.93
N LEU A 35 -7.96 -13.47 -11.95
CA LEU A 35 -8.63 -12.49 -12.83
C LEU A 35 -8.18 -12.68 -14.29
N SER A 36 -9.15 -12.85 -15.19
CA SER A 36 -8.90 -12.87 -16.64
C SER A 36 -8.44 -11.50 -17.15
N SER A 37 -7.79 -11.47 -18.31
CA SER A 37 -7.38 -10.22 -18.97
C SER A 37 -8.56 -9.29 -19.21
N GLU A 38 -9.70 -9.83 -19.63
CA GLU A 38 -10.94 -9.09 -19.90
C GLU A 38 -11.50 -8.48 -18.61
N GLN A 39 -11.52 -9.25 -17.52
CA GLN A 39 -11.96 -8.76 -16.21
C GLN A 39 -11.06 -7.61 -15.72
N LYS A 40 -9.74 -7.75 -15.86
CA LYS A 40 -8.79 -6.69 -15.53
C LYS A 40 -9.06 -5.43 -16.34
N VAL A 41 -9.33 -5.54 -17.64
CA VAL A 41 -9.66 -4.39 -18.50
C VAL A 41 -10.91 -3.67 -18.02
N ILE A 42 -11.99 -4.40 -17.72
CA ILE A 42 -13.25 -3.81 -17.25
C ILE A 42 -13.04 -3.08 -15.90
N LEU A 43 -12.34 -3.73 -14.97
CA LEU A 43 -12.03 -3.15 -13.66
C LEU A 43 -11.15 -1.90 -13.78
N ASN A 44 -10.10 -1.95 -14.61
CA ASN A 44 -9.21 -0.81 -14.81
C ASN A 44 -9.92 0.37 -15.47
N ARG A 45 -10.86 0.15 -16.40
CA ARG A 45 -11.71 1.22 -16.95
C ARG A 45 -12.55 1.88 -15.87
N LYS A 46 -13.16 1.09 -14.99
CA LYS A 46 -13.94 1.62 -13.85
C LYS A 46 -13.07 2.42 -12.89
N ALA A 47 -11.88 1.92 -12.57
CA ALA A 47 -10.91 2.61 -11.72
C ALA A 47 -10.41 3.91 -12.35
N ASN A 48 -10.18 3.94 -13.66
CA ASN A 48 -9.81 5.16 -14.39
C ASN A 48 -10.91 6.23 -14.28
N MET A 49 -12.19 5.85 -14.39
CA MET A 49 -13.31 6.79 -14.17
C MET A 49 -13.33 7.32 -12.74
N MET A 50 -13.15 6.45 -11.74
CA MET A 50 -13.08 6.85 -10.32
C MET A 50 -11.93 7.83 -10.08
N PHE A 51 -10.73 7.53 -10.60
CA PHE A 51 -9.56 8.39 -10.46
C PHE A 51 -9.81 9.76 -11.07
N ASN A 52 -10.33 9.80 -12.30
CA ASN A 52 -10.61 11.05 -13.01
C ASN A 52 -11.68 11.90 -12.29
N ASN A 53 -12.60 11.26 -11.56
CA ASN A 53 -13.59 11.93 -10.72
C ASN A 53 -13.06 12.35 -9.33
N GLY A 54 -11.77 12.15 -9.05
CA GLY A 54 -11.15 12.47 -7.77
C GLY A 54 -11.28 11.39 -6.69
N ASN A 55 -11.95 10.28 -6.97
CA ASN A 55 -12.08 9.13 -6.06
C ASN A 55 -10.82 8.24 -6.14
N VAL A 56 -9.67 8.83 -5.81
CA VAL A 56 -8.35 8.20 -5.97
C VAL A 56 -8.18 6.98 -5.06
N GLU A 57 -8.77 7.01 -3.86
CA GLU A 57 -8.66 5.90 -2.91
C GLU A 57 -9.36 4.63 -3.40
N ASP A 58 -10.53 4.77 -4.02
CA ASP A 58 -11.28 3.65 -4.62
C ASP A 58 -10.57 3.13 -5.86
N ALA A 59 -10.09 4.03 -6.71
CA ALA A 59 -9.32 3.66 -7.89
C ALA A 59 -8.06 2.88 -7.50
N ARG A 60 -7.30 3.33 -6.49
CA ARG A 60 -6.11 2.64 -5.98
C ARG A 60 -6.42 1.21 -5.59
N ARG A 61 -7.50 0.97 -4.84
CA ARG A 61 -7.88 -0.39 -4.41
C ARG A 61 -8.03 -1.32 -5.61
N ILE A 62 -8.71 -0.85 -6.67
CA ILE A 62 -8.89 -1.63 -7.89
C ILE A 62 -7.56 -1.82 -8.63
N TYR A 63 -6.71 -0.80 -8.73
CA TYR A 63 -5.41 -0.94 -9.37
C TYR A 63 -4.49 -1.94 -8.66
N ILE A 64 -4.53 -1.99 -7.32
CA ILE A 64 -3.83 -3.04 -6.54
C ILE A 64 -4.42 -4.41 -6.89
N THR A 65 -5.74 -4.55 -6.84
CA THR A 65 -6.43 -5.81 -7.16
C THR A 65 -6.08 -6.36 -8.55
N THR A 66 -5.94 -5.51 -9.55
CA THR A 66 -5.64 -5.92 -10.93
C THR A 66 -4.15 -5.99 -11.24
N GLY A 67 -3.30 -5.36 -10.43
CA GLY A 67 -1.87 -5.15 -10.70
C GLY A 67 -1.59 -4.14 -11.80
N TYR A 68 -2.42 -3.11 -11.94
CA TYR A 68 -2.30 -2.14 -13.04
C TYR A 68 -1.24 -1.08 -12.75
N SER A 69 -0.02 -1.31 -13.24
CA SER A 69 1.16 -0.47 -13.00
C SER A 69 0.96 1.01 -13.36
N ASP A 70 0.35 1.32 -14.50
CA ASP A 70 0.12 2.72 -14.91
C ASP A 70 -0.81 3.46 -13.93
N GLY A 71 -1.92 2.82 -13.55
CA GLY A 71 -2.84 3.36 -12.54
C GLY A 71 -2.16 3.57 -11.18
N LEU A 72 -1.30 2.63 -10.76
CA LEU A 72 -0.54 2.73 -9.51
C LEU A 72 0.52 3.85 -9.56
N THR A 73 1.19 4.06 -10.70
CA THR A 73 2.10 5.21 -10.88
C THR A 73 1.35 6.53 -10.71
N ARG A 74 0.18 6.68 -11.35
CA ARG A 74 -0.64 7.89 -11.20
C ARG A 74 -1.12 8.13 -9.77
N VAL A 75 -1.41 7.06 -9.03
CA VAL A 75 -1.71 7.14 -7.58
C VAL A 75 -0.48 7.62 -6.80
N GLY A 76 0.71 7.12 -7.15
CA GLY A 76 1.96 7.59 -6.57
C GLY A 76 2.18 9.09 -6.81
N ASP A 77 1.98 9.57 -8.04
CA ASP A 77 2.10 10.99 -8.39
C ASP A 77 1.12 11.84 -7.58
N TYR A 78 -0.13 11.37 -7.45
CA TYR A 78 -1.15 12.03 -6.65
C TYR A 78 -0.72 12.20 -5.18
N TYR A 79 -0.14 11.16 -4.58
CA TYR A 79 0.36 11.23 -3.21
C TYR A 79 1.58 12.13 -3.07
N MET A 80 2.50 12.11 -4.05
CA MET A 80 3.66 13.02 -4.07
C MET A 80 3.21 14.47 -4.10
N ASN A 81 2.22 14.81 -4.93
CA ASN A 81 1.65 16.15 -5.00
C ASN A 81 1.01 16.63 -3.68
N LYS A 82 0.69 15.68 -2.79
CA LYS A 82 0.16 15.94 -1.44
C LYS A 82 1.22 15.86 -0.33
N ASN A 83 2.50 15.69 -0.68
CA ASN A 83 3.60 15.45 0.25
C ASN A 83 3.42 14.18 1.10
N GLU A 84 2.66 13.19 0.60
CA GLU A 84 2.43 11.91 1.27
C GLU A 84 3.45 10.84 0.80
N SER A 85 4.75 11.11 0.95
CA SER A 85 5.83 10.35 0.31
C SER A 85 5.85 8.86 0.65
N LEU A 86 5.41 8.45 1.85
CA LEU A 86 5.32 7.02 2.21
C LEU A 86 4.21 6.30 1.44
N LYS A 87 3.06 6.96 1.24
CA LYS A 87 1.98 6.39 0.42
C LYS A 87 2.39 6.34 -1.04
N ALA A 88 3.09 7.38 -1.52
CA ALA A 88 3.66 7.41 -2.86
C ALA A 88 4.65 6.26 -3.09
N LEU A 89 5.60 6.06 -2.16
CA LEU A 89 6.56 4.96 -2.21
C LEU A 89 5.86 3.61 -2.36
N LYS A 90 4.83 3.35 -1.55
CA LYS A 90 4.05 2.12 -1.67
C LYS A 90 3.44 1.97 -3.06
N ALA A 91 2.82 3.02 -3.59
CA ALA A 91 2.21 2.99 -4.92
C ALA A 91 3.24 2.75 -6.04
N TYR A 92 4.37 3.46 -6.03
CA TYR A 92 5.44 3.28 -7.02
C TYR A 92 6.10 1.90 -6.93
N TYR A 93 6.29 1.38 -5.72
CA TYR A 93 6.84 0.03 -5.53
C TYR A 93 5.92 -1.03 -6.16
N LEU A 94 4.62 -0.96 -5.88
CA LEU A 94 3.62 -1.87 -6.47
C LEU A 94 3.46 -1.67 -7.98
N ALA A 95 3.71 -0.47 -8.50
CA ALA A 95 3.74 -0.19 -9.93
C ALA A 95 4.99 -0.75 -10.64
N HIS A 96 6.00 -1.22 -9.88
CA HIS A 96 7.35 -1.47 -10.38
C HIS A 96 8.03 -0.23 -10.98
N ASN A 97 7.62 0.96 -10.55
CA ASN A 97 8.19 2.23 -10.97
C ASN A 97 9.42 2.57 -10.12
N LYS A 98 10.56 1.98 -10.48
CA LYS A 98 11.82 2.23 -9.78
C LYS A 98 12.19 3.70 -9.79
N ARG A 99 12.16 4.33 -10.96
CA ARG A 99 12.55 5.73 -11.18
C ARG A 99 12.00 6.68 -10.10
N ASP A 100 10.72 6.55 -9.75
CA ASP A 100 10.08 7.41 -8.76
C ASP A 100 10.14 6.84 -7.33
N ALA A 101 10.33 5.52 -7.16
CA ALA A 101 10.50 4.89 -5.86
C ALA A 101 11.89 5.10 -5.25
N GLU A 102 12.97 5.00 -6.05
CA GLU A 102 14.35 5.02 -5.54
C GLU A 102 14.70 6.28 -4.75
N PRO A 103 14.41 7.50 -5.24
CA PRO A 103 14.71 8.71 -4.51
C PRO A 103 14.07 8.75 -3.12
N ILE A 104 12.88 8.14 -2.97
CA ILE A 104 12.15 8.13 -1.69
C ILE A 104 12.82 7.18 -0.69
N TYR A 105 13.11 5.93 -1.07
CA TYR A 105 13.73 5.00 -0.14
C TYR A 105 15.21 5.30 0.12
N GLU A 106 15.93 5.93 -0.82
CA GLU A 106 17.27 6.45 -0.56
C GLU A 106 17.25 7.55 0.51
N ASN A 107 16.28 8.48 0.42
CA ASN A 107 16.12 9.51 1.43
C ASN A 107 15.77 8.91 2.80
N LEU A 108 14.86 7.93 2.85
CA LEU A 108 14.54 7.20 4.07
C LEU A 108 15.79 6.50 4.65
N ALA A 109 16.57 5.82 3.82
CA ALA A 109 17.80 5.14 4.24
C ALA A 109 18.83 6.14 4.81
N LYS A 110 18.97 7.32 4.21
CA LYS A 110 19.83 8.41 4.74
C LYS A 110 19.36 8.87 6.12
N VAL A 111 18.07 9.16 6.28
CA VAL A 111 17.50 9.58 7.57
C VAL A 111 17.74 8.52 8.65
N ILE A 112 17.43 7.26 8.35
CA ILE A 112 17.66 6.14 9.28
C ILE A 112 19.15 6.01 9.63
N SER A 113 20.04 6.13 8.64
CA SER A 113 21.49 6.04 8.85
C SER A 113 22.03 7.16 9.73
N THR A 114 21.45 8.36 9.65
CA THR A 114 21.79 9.46 10.56
C THR A 114 21.37 9.12 11.98
N ILE A 115 20.12 8.68 12.17
CA ILE A 115 19.58 8.33 13.50
C ILE A 115 20.38 7.20 14.18
N ILE A 116 20.87 6.22 13.42
CA ILE A 116 21.63 5.07 13.97
C ILE A 116 23.07 5.45 14.37
N LYS A 117 23.62 6.53 13.80
CA LYS A 117 25.00 6.97 14.09
C LYS A 117 25.11 7.86 15.33
N ASP A 118 23.98 8.33 15.84
CA ASP A 118 23.85 9.04 17.11
C ASP A 118 23.72 8.03 18.28
#